data_AF-A0A7Y9I7A8-F1
#
_entry.id   AF-A0A7Y9I7A8-F1
#
_cell.length_a   1.000
_cell.length_b   1.000
_cell.length_c   1.000
_cell.angle_alpha   90.00
_cell.angle_beta   90.00
_cell.angle_gamma   90.00
#
_symmetry.space_group_name_H-M   'P 1'
#
loop_
_entity.id
_entity.type
_entity.pdbx_description
1 polymer ?
#
loop_
_entity_poly.entity_id
_entity_poly.type
_entity_poly.pdbx_seq_one_letter_code
_entity_poly.pdbx_strand_id
1 'polypeptide(L)'
;MIIGTGQLVRLHLRRDRVLLAVWVLTLGLLPAAMVSATRVAYPTSQDMINFAAVALASPAQLATRGPVFAATLGGLVAWTVASSGALVQAVATILITVRHTRADEQSGRQETLSTTAIGRLAPLAAAISVSMIGNVAVGLVAALGLLAQGQAPVGSLLIGAVFAGTGLFFTGVTALIAQLAQSGAAYAISLSVLGVSFALAAAGDLTRSWLVWLSPIGWARHAEAFAGDHAWAPLLPAAGGVLTMIIAARFALIRDLGAGLIPPRPGRARASALLSSPLGLAWRRHRSGLAAWAVGLGMLGLLLGSVTQSLDAQLDTPAFQQLSAAAGGGSVSEVFFRFIVYVLAQVATAAALATVLSLHGDERSGLAEPILVTRTSRPAWAFGEITMAALTGAAVLAAIGLAAGLTSGTGPALAAMTLGYLPSVLIMIGLAVALTGWLPRAAAPVCWTGLGLLLVLDLLGEFRLVPEQVLWLSPYALTFGGQLGRLPLVPALAGLTGLAVLLTGIGIAGLRRRDLSHG
;
A
#
# COMPACT_ATOMS: atom_id res chain seq x y z
N MET A 1 -31.83 15.81 -8.57
CA MET A 1 -30.95 14.62 -8.69
C MET A 1 -29.69 14.67 -7.82
N ILE A 2 -29.11 15.85 -7.55
CA ILE A 2 -27.92 16.05 -6.70
C ILE A 2 -28.22 16.78 -5.36
N ILE A 3 -29.48 16.76 -4.92
CA ILE A 3 -29.89 17.38 -3.66
C ILE A 3 -29.21 16.62 -2.51
N GLY A 4 -28.66 17.34 -1.54
CA GLY A 4 -27.96 16.75 -0.39
C GLY A 4 -26.46 16.48 -0.60
N THR A 5 -25.89 16.71 -1.80
CA THR A 5 -24.45 16.49 -2.06
C THR A 5 -23.55 17.25 -1.09
N GLY A 6 -23.82 18.53 -0.82
CA GLY A 6 -23.01 19.32 0.11
C GLY A 6 -23.01 18.80 1.54
N GLN A 7 -24.15 18.27 2.01
CA GLN A 7 -24.26 17.64 3.33
C GLN A 7 -23.45 16.34 3.38
N LEU A 8 -23.50 15.53 2.33
CA LEU A 8 -22.71 14.29 2.21
C LEU A 8 -21.21 14.57 2.10
N VAL A 9 -20.79 15.60 1.35
CA VAL A 9 -19.38 16.04 1.32
C VAL A 9 -18.92 16.43 2.71
N ARG A 10 -19.70 17.26 3.42
CA ARG A 10 -19.39 17.65 4.80
C ARG A 10 -19.31 16.44 5.73
N LEU A 11 -20.20 15.47 5.58
CA LEU A 11 -20.19 14.23 6.38
C LEU A 11 -18.92 13.41 6.10
N HIS A 12 -18.60 13.16 4.84
CA HIS A 12 -17.39 12.43 4.43
C HIS A 12 -16.12 13.12 4.93
N LEU A 13 -16.00 14.43 4.73
CA LEU A 13 -14.85 15.21 5.22
C LEU A 13 -14.73 15.14 6.75
N ARG A 14 -15.84 15.20 7.49
CA ARG A 14 -15.82 15.08 8.96
C ARG A 14 -15.42 13.68 9.43
N ARG A 15 -15.98 12.64 8.80
CA ARG A 15 -15.72 11.24 9.14
C ARG A 15 -14.26 10.87 8.90
N ASP A 16 -13.71 11.32 7.78
CA ASP A 16 -12.41 10.88 7.28
C ASP A 16 -11.34 11.99 7.33
N ARG A 17 -11.56 13.06 8.11
CA ARG A 17 -10.64 14.23 8.23
C ARG A 17 -9.19 13.86 8.52
N VAL A 18 -8.97 12.89 9.42
CA VAL A 18 -7.62 12.47 9.81
C VAL A 18 -6.94 11.73 8.67
N LEU A 19 -7.67 10.79 8.05
CA LEU A 19 -7.17 10.05 6.88
C LEU A 19 -6.84 11.00 5.73
N LEU A 20 -7.75 11.92 5.40
CA LEU A 20 -7.55 12.91 4.34
C LEU A 20 -6.41 13.86 4.67
N ALA A 21 -6.29 14.35 5.91
CA ALA A 21 -5.20 15.23 6.32
C ALA A 21 -3.85 14.51 6.24
N VAL A 22 -3.76 13.27 6.74
CA VAL A 22 -2.52 12.47 6.65
C VAL A 22 -2.15 12.23 5.19
N TRP A 23 -3.10 11.86 4.33
CA TRP A 23 -2.83 11.68 2.90
C TRP A 23 -2.35 12.98 2.23
N VAL A 24 -3.06 14.09 2.46
CA VAL A 24 -2.75 15.41 1.90
C VAL A 24 -1.38 15.89 2.35
N LEU A 25 -1.07 15.78 3.64
CA LEU A 25 0.20 16.25 4.19
C LEU A 25 1.37 15.35 3.81
N THR A 26 1.21 14.02 3.88
CA THR A 26 2.31 13.10 3.58
C THR A 26 2.72 13.16 2.10
N LEU A 27 1.75 13.14 1.17
CA LEU A 27 2.06 13.24 -0.26
C LEU A 27 2.32 14.66 -0.72
N GLY A 28 1.62 15.65 -0.17
CA GLY A 28 1.83 17.05 -0.50
C GLY A 28 3.19 17.57 -0.05
N LEU A 29 3.69 17.17 1.12
CA LEU A 29 5.00 17.63 1.61
C LEU A 29 6.18 16.84 1.02
N LEU A 30 5.91 15.71 0.36
CA LEU A 30 6.95 14.84 -0.19
C LEU A 30 7.91 15.56 -1.16
N PRO A 31 7.46 16.37 -2.14
CA PRO A 31 8.39 17.08 -3.03
C PRO A 31 9.29 18.07 -2.30
N ALA A 32 8.76 18.78 -1.29
CA ALA A 32 9.54 19.72 -0.49
C ALA A 32 10.61 19.01 0.35
N ALA A 33 10.27 17.86 0.93
CA ALA A 33 11.23 17.01 1.65
C ALA A 33 12.32 16.49 0.71
N MET A 34 11.96 16.09 -0.52
CA MET A 34 12.92 15.63 -1.53
C MET A 34 13.89 16.74 -1.94
N VAL A 35 13.46 18.00 -2.07
CA VAL A 35 14.41 19.11 -2.34
C VAL A 35 15.50 19.18 -1.28
N SER A 36 15.14 19.07 0.00
CA SER A 36 16.12 19.08 1.09
C SER A 36 17.07 17.88 1.01
N ALA A 37 16.52 16.68 0.79
CA ALA A 37 17.31 15.46 0.72
C ALA A 37 18.28 15.47 -0.49
N THR A 38 17.80 15.85 -1.67
CA THR A 38 18.60 15.94 -2.89
C THR A 38 19.69 17.00 -2.78
N ARG A 39 19.44 18.14 -2.13
CA ARG A 39 20.45 19.18 -1.91
C ARG A 39 21.61 18.70 -1.04
N VAL A 40 21.33 17.88 -0.02
CA VAL A 40 22.35 17.30 0.86
C VAL A 40 23.10 16.17 0.13
N ALA A 41 22.38 15.34 -0.63
CA ALA A 41 22.96 14.21 -1.34
C ALA A 41 23.83 14.61 -2.54
N TYR A 42 23.47 15.68 -3.24
CA TYR A 42 24.16 16.17 -4.45
C TYR A 42 24.43 17.68 -4.33
N PRO A 43 25.48 18.09 -3.60
CA PRO A 43 25.74 19.50 -3.33
C PRO A 43 26.15 20.30 -4.58
N THR A 44 26.80 19.66 -5.56
CA THR A 44 27.28 20.33 -6.76
C THR A 44 26.47 19.98 -8.01
N SER A 45 26.49 20.88 -9.00
CA SER A 45 25.87 20.62 -10.30
C SER A 45 26.50 19.41 -11.01
N GLN A 46 27.80 19.17 -10.81
CA GLN A 46 28.48 18.02 -11.39
C GLN A 46 27.97 16.71 -10.79
N ASP A 47 27.70 16.67 -9.47
CA ASP A 47 27.15 15.49 -8.81
C ASP A 47 25.77 15.13 -9.37
N MET A 48 24.92 16.15 -9.63
CA MET A 48 23.60 15.96 -10.23
C MET A 48 23.68 15.46 -11.67
N ILE A 49 24.63 15.97 -12.47
CA ILE A 49 24.86 15.51 -13.85
C ILE A 49 25.34 14.05 -13.85
N ASN A 50 26.31 13.73 -12.99
CA ASN A 50 26.84 12.36 -12.86
C ASN A 50 25.73 11.39 -12.42
N PHE A 51 24.92 11.79 -11.43
CA PHE A 51 23.77 11.01 -10.99
C PHE A 51 22.76 10.79 -12.11
N ALA A 52 22.40 11.84 -12.86
CA ALA A 52 21.46 11.75 -13.98
C ALA A 52 21.98 10.78 -15.07
N ALA A 53 23.28 10.80 -15.37
CA ALA A 53 23.89 9.88 -16.34
C ALA A 53 23.80 8.42 -15.89
N VAL A 54 24.12 8.14 -14.61
CA VAL A 54 24.00 6.78 -14.04
C VAL A 54 22.52 6.32 -14.02
N ALA A 55 21.60 7.21 -13.67
CA ALA A 55 20.18 6.93 -13.66
C ALA A 55 19.64 6.58 -15.05
N LEU A 56 20.00 7.37 -16.07
CA LEU A 56 19.61 7.13 -17.46
C LEU A 56 20.25 5.86 -18.05
N ALA A 57 21.42 5.45 -17.56
CA ALA A 57 22.07 4.21 -17.99
C ALA A 57 21.38 2.95 -17.41
N SER A 58 20.57 3.09 -16.36
CA SER A 58 19.89 1.96 -15.70
C SER A 58 18.51 1.70 -16.33
N PRO A 59 18.29 0.54 -16.98
CA PRO A 59 16.97 0.18 -17.52
C PRO A 59 15.89 0.11 -16.43
N ALA A 60 16.26 -0.31 -15.22
CA ALA A 60 15.32 -0.36 -14.09
C ALA A 60 14.84 1.05 -13.67
N GLN A 61 15.74 2.04 -13.66
CA GLN A 61 15.36 3.41 -13.32
C GLN A 61 14.54 4.06 -14.44
N LEU A 62 14.92 3.85 -15.70
CA LEU A 62 14.12 4.29 -16.85
C LEU A 62 12.71 3.70 -16.83
N ALA A 63 12.56 2.40 -16.56
CA ALA A 63 11.25 1.75 -16.49
C ALA A 63 10.38 2.33 -15.35
N THR A 64 10.98 2.53 -14.18
CA THR A 64 10.23 2.88 -12.97
C THR A 64 9.95 4.37 -12.80
N ARG A 65 10.86 5.24 -13.27
CA ARG A 65 10.77 6.70 -13.10
C ARG A 65 10.69 7.48 -14.40
N GLY A 66 11.09 6.87 -15.52
CA GLY A 66 11.19 7.55 -16.81
C GLY A 66 12.54 8.26 -17.00
N PRO A 67 12.69 9.02 -18.09
CA PRO A 67 13.92 9.75 -18.39
C PRO A 67 14.12 10.97 -17.46
N VAL A 68 15.38 11.31 -17.19
CA VAL A 68 15.76 12.56 -16.52
C VAL A 68 15.84 13.66 -17.58
N PHE A 69 14.94 14.65 -17.50
CA PHE A 69 14.88 15.75 -18.47
C PHE A 69 15.81 16.92 -18.13
N ALA A 70 16.06 17.17 -16.84
CA ALA A 70 16.98 18.21 -16.38
C ALA A 70 17.79 17.73 -15.17
N ALA A 71 19.10 17.83 -15.27
CA ALA A 71 20.04 17.54 -14.17
C ALA A 71 20.19 18.75 -13.23
N THR A 72 19.07 19.23 -12.71
CA THR A 72 18.99 20.33 -11.73
C THR A 72 18.30 19.84 -10.47
N LEU A 73 18.40 20.60 -9.38
CA LEU A 73 17.75 20.24 -8.11
C LEU A 73 16.23 20.03 -8.31
N GLY A 74 15.56 20.98 -8.97
CA GLY A 74 14.13 20.86 -9.30
C GLY A 74 13.83 19.72 -10.27
N GLY A 75 14.68 19.53 -11.30
CA GLY A 75 14.50 18.48 -12.30
C GLY A 75 14.63 17.06 -11.74
N LEU A 76 15.60 16.82 -10.84
CA LEU A 76 15.76 15.52 -10.17
C LEU A 76 14.63 15.23 -9.17
N VAL A 77 14.15 16.26 -8.48
CA VAL A 77 12.96 16.14 -7.62
C VAL A 77 11.73 15.80 -8.46
N ALA A 78 11.50 16.55 -9.55
CA ALA A 78 10.42 16.29 -10.49
C ALA A 78 10.48 14.87 -11.06
N TRP A 79 11.65 14.42 -11.53
CA TRP A 79 11.86 13.06 -12.02
C TRP A 79 11.49 12.00 -10.97
N THR A 80 11.83 12.22 -9.70
CA THR A 80 11.50 11.30 -8.62
C THR A 80 10.00 11.28 -8.33
N VAL A 81 9.38 12.46 -8.18
CA VAL A 81 8.00 12.57 -7.70
C VAL A 81 6.96 12.43 -8.80
N ALA A 82 7.25 12.80 -10.05
CA ALA A 82 6.30 12.74 -11.17
C ALA A 82 5.83 11.30 -11.46
N SER A 83 6.68 10.29 -11.26
CA SER A 83 6.28 8.88 -11.39
C SER A 83 5.86 8.27 -10.05
N SER A 84 6.76 8.25 -9.07
CA SER A 84 6.49 7.56 -7.79
C SER A 84 5.41 8.27 -6.97
N GLY A 85 5.41 9.61 -6.96
CA GLY A 85 4.36 10.39 -6.31
C GLY A 85 3.01 10.22 -7.00
N ALA A 86 2.97 10.24 -8.33
CA ALA A 86 1.74 9.99 -9.11
C ALA A 86 1.17 8.58 -8.88
N LEU A 87 2.03 7.56 -8.77
CA LEU A 87 1.64 6.19 -8.43
C LEU A 87 0.98 6.13 -7.04
N VAL A 88 1.63 6.68 -6.01
CA VAL A 88 1.09 6.66 -4.65
C VAL A 88 -0.20 7.50 -4.56
N GLN A 89 -0.25 8.63 -5.26
CA GLN A 89 -1.44 9.46 -5.37
C GLN A 89 -2.61 8.70 -6.01
N ALA A 90 -2.35 7.94 -7.07
CA ALA A 90 -3.36 7.11 -7.71
C ALA A 90 -3.88 6.02 -6.77
N VAL A 91 -3.00 5.31 -6.05
CA VAL A 91 -3.42 4.32 -5.05
C VAL A 91 -4.30 4.95 -3.97
N ALA A 92 -3.86 6.05 -3.37
CA ALA A 92 -4.65 6.74 -2.34
C ALA A 92 -6.02 7.19 -2.87
N THR A 93 -6.05 7.72 -4.09
CA THR A 93 -7.28 8.12 -4.77
C THR A 93 -8.23 6.96 -5.00
N ILE A 94 -7.72 5.83 -5.51
CA ILE A 94 -8.51 4.60 -5.72
C ILE A 94 -9.13 4.17 -4.38
N LEU A 95 -8.31 4.16 -3.31
CA LEU A 95 -8.75 3.73 -1.99
C LEU A 95 -9.89 4.60 -1.44
N ILE A 96 -9.72 5.91 -1.50
CA ILE A 96 -10.72 6.89 -1.04
C ILE A 96 -11.99 6.81 -1.89
N THR A 97 -11.84 6.71 -3.22
CA THR A 97 -12.99 6.70 -4.14
C THR A 97 -13.85 5.45 -3.94
N VAL A 98 -13.26 4.25 -3.84
CA VAL A 98 -14.03 3.03 -3.55
C VAL A 98 -14.65 3.07 -2.14
N ARG A 99 -13.93 3.60 -1.14
CA ARG A 99 -14.42 3.77 0.24
C ARG A 99 -15.73 4.57 0.28
N HIS A 100 -15.77 5.69 -0.42
CA HIS A 100 -16.93 6.60 -0.43
C HIS A 100 -18.01 6.25 -1.47
N THR A 101 -17.76 5.24 -2.31
CA THR A 101 -18.75 4.74 -3.28
C THR A 101 -19.21 3.35 -2.86
N ARG A 102 -18.64 2.28 -3.43
CA ARG A 102 -19.13 0.91 -3.24
C ARG A 102 -18.98 0.37 -1.85
N ALA A 103 -17.95 0.75 -1.11
CA ALA A 103 -17.83 0.27 0.27
C ALA A 103 -18.92 0.88 1.16
N ASP A 104 -19.25 2.16 0.98
CA ASP A 104 -20.38 2.80 1.65
C ASP A 104 -21.72 2.18 1.21
N GLU A 105 -21.90 1.87 -0.07
CA GLU A 105 -23.12 1.22 -0.58
C GLU A 105 -23.33 -0.19 0.00
N GLN A 106 -22.31 -1.04 -0.02
CA GLN A 106 -22.39 -2.41 0.49
C GLN A 106 -22.58 -2.50 1.99
N SER A 107 -22.19 -1.46 2.73
CA SER A 107 -22.40 -1.39 4.18
C SER A 107 -23.84 -1.03 4.57
N GLY A 108 -24.76 -0.93 3.61
CA GLY A 108 -26.17 -0.57 3.85
C GLY A 108 -26.39 0.92 4.12
N ARG A 109 -25.33 1.72 4.36
CA ARG A 109 -25.43 3.16 4.63
C ARG A 109 -26.15 3.92 3.52
N GLN A 110 -25.87 3.57 2.27
CA GLN A 110 -26.51 4.24 1.13
C GLN A 110 -28.02 3.94 1.05
N GLU A 111 -28.46 2.76 1.47
CA GLU A 111 -29.87 2.39 1.51
C GLU A 111 -30.60 3.22 2.58
N THR A 112 -30.03 3.36 3.78
CA THR A 112 -30.58 4.25 4.82
C THR A 112 -30.62 5.71 4.36
N LEU A 113 -29.61 6.19 3.63
CA LEU A 113 -29.62 7.55 3.09
C LEU A 113 -30.65 7.72 1.97
N SER A 114 -30.94 6.67 1.21
CA SER A 114 -31.91 6.71 0.11
C SER A 114 -33.37 6.87 0.57
N THR A 115 -33.67 6.62 1.85
CA THR A 115 -34.99 6.88 2.43
C THR A 115 -35.20 8.35 2.82
N THR A 116 -34.16 9.17 2.72
CA THR A 116 -34.21 10.62 3.00
C THR A 116 -34.33 11.45 1.70
N ALA A 117 -34.45 12.77 1.80
CA ALA A 117 -34.54 13.69 0.65
C ALA A 117 -33.23 13.85 -0.17
N ILE A 118 -32.35 12.85 -0.15
CA ILE A 118 -31.08 12.84 -0.87
C ILE A 118 -31.31 12.35 -2.30
N GLY A 119 -30.81 13.10 -3.28
CA GLY A 119 -30.93 12.74 -4.69
C GLY A 119 -30.08 11.52 -5.09
N ARG A 120 -30.53 10.76 -6.08
CA ARG A 120 -29.86 9.52 -6.57
C ARG A 120 -28.38 9.69 -6.92
N LEU A 121 -27.98 10.85 -7.47
CA LEU A 121 -26.58 11.11 -7.83
C LEU A 121 -25.77 11.73 -6.70
N ALA A 122 -26.40 12.14 -5.60
CA ALA A 122 -25.73 12.87 -4.54
C ALA A 122 -24.61 12.07 -3.83
N PRO A 123 -24.75 10.77 -3.54
CA PRO A 123 -23.67 9.96 -2.97
C PRO A 123 -22.44 9.88 -3.88
N LEU A 124 -22.65 9.61 -5.17
CA LEU A 124 -21.56 9.55 -6.15
C LEU A 124 -20.88 10.91 -6.33
N ALA A 125 -21.67 11.99 -6.46
CA ALA A 125 -21.14 13.34 -6.57
C ALA A 125 -20.36 13.75 -5.31
N ALA A 126 -20.82 13.36 -4.11
CA ALA A 126 -20.12 13.64 -2.86
C ALA A 126 -18.80 12.88 -2.76
N ALA A 127 -18.77 11.60 -3.15
CA ALA A 127 -17.56 10.79 -3.18
C ALA A 127 -16.51 11.35 -4.15
N ILE A 128 -16.94 11.69 -5.37
CA ILE A 128 -16.09 12.33 -6.38
C ILE A 128 -15.57 13.67 -5.83
N SER A 129 -16.44 14.53 -5.30
CA SER A 129 -16.04 15.84 -4.77
C SER A 129 -14.99 15.75 -3.67
N VAL A 130 -15.15 14.82 -2.71
CA VAL A 130 -14.17 14.62 -1.62
C VAL A 130 -12.82 14.16 -2.17
N SER A 131 -12.83 13.23 -3.13
CA SER A 131 -11.61 12.78 -3.78
C SER A 131 -10.94 13.90 -4.59
N MET A 132 -11.71 14.70 -5.33
CA MET A 132 -11.21 15.88 -6.05
C MET A 132 -10.59 16.91 -5.10
N ILE A 133 -11.27 17.25 -4.00
CA ILE A 133 -10.78 18.21 -3.00
C ILE A 133 -9.42 17.77 -2.46
N GLY A 134 -9.29 16.50 -2.06
CA GLY A 134 -8.02 16.01 -1.55
C GLY A 134 -6.92 15.91 -2.59
N ASN A 135 -7.26 15.57 -3.84
CA ASN A 135 -6.29 15.56 -4.96
C ASN A 135 -5.74 16.96 -5.25
N VAL A 136 -6.63 17.96 -5.28
CA VAL A 136 -6.24 19.38 -5.43
C VAL A 136 -5.44 19.85 -4.22
N ALA A 137 -5.85 19.47 -3.00
CA ALA A 137 -5.11 19.84 -1.79
C ALA A 137 -3.69 19.25 -1.76
N VAL A 138 -3.49 17.99 -2.16
CA VAL A 138 -2.16 17.38 -2.34
C VAL A 138 -1.34 18.21 -3.35
N GLY A 139 -1.92 18.53 -4.50
CA GLY A 139 -1.24 19.33 -5.54
C GLY A 139 -0.87 20.73 -5.06
N LEU A 140 -1.75 21.40 -4.32
CA LEU A 140 -1.50 22.73 -3.74
C LEU A 140 -0.40 22.68 -2.69
N VAL A 141 -0.43 21.72 -1.76
CA VAL A 141 0.62 21.56 -0.74
C VAL A 141 1.96 21.24 -1.39
N ALA A 142 1.99 20.41 -2.44
CA ALA A 142 3.19 20.12 -3.21
C ALA A 142 3.77 21.38 -3.89
N ALA A 143 2.94 22.15 -4.58
CA ALA A 143 3.39 23.37 -5.23
C ALA A 143 3.89 24.41 -4.22
N LEU A 144 3.14 24.64 -3.14
CA LEU A 144 3.53 25.57 -2.08
C LEU A 144 4.79 25.12 -1.35
N GLY A 145 4.96 23.82 -1.13
CA GLY A 145 6.16 23.25 -0.52
C GLY A 145 7.41 23.44 -1.39
N LEU A 146 7.30 23.27 -2.72
CA LEU A 146 8.39 23.52 -3.66
C LEU A 146 8.73 25.02 -3.76
N LEU A 147 7.71 25.89 -3.80
CA LEU A 147 7.88 27.34 -3.74
C LEU A 147 8.58 27.78 -2.46
N ALA A 148 8.17 27.25 -1.31
CA ALA A 148 8.80 27.51 -0.01
C ALA A 148 10.27 27.06 0.05
N GLN A 149 10.62 26.03 -0.73
CA GLN A 149 12.00 25.55 -0.90
C GLN A 149 12.80 26.34 -1.98
N GLY A 150 12.25 27.45 -2.47
CA GLY A 150 12.90 28.35 -3.43
C GLY A 150 12.96 27.81 -4.85
N GLN A 151 12.12 26.82 -5.20
CA GLN A 151 12.08 26.30 -6.56
C GLN A 151 11.29 27.22 -7.51
N ALA A 152 11.54 27.10 -8.82
CA ALA A 152 10.90 27.93 -9.83
C ALA A 152 9.35 27.83 -9.78
N PRO A 153 8.60 28.94 -9.89
CA PRO A 153 7.14 28.91 -9.73
C PRO A 153 6.40 28.04 -10.73
N VAL A 154 6.80 28.09 -12.01
CA VAL A 154 6.12 27.35 -13.09
C VAL A 154 6.22 25.84 -12.87
N GLY A 155 7.44 25.31 -12.72
CA GLY A 155 7.66 23.89 -12.42
C GLY A 155 7.00 23.44 -11.11
N SER A 156 6.98 24.30 -10.08
CA SER A 156 6.32 24.00 -8.80
C SER A 156 4.81 23.82 -8.94
N LEU A 157 4.15 24.76 -9.64
CA LEU A 157 2.72 24.67 -9.95
C LEU A 157 2.43 23.47 -10.87
N LEU A 158 3.32 23.17 -11.82
CA LEU A 158 3.16 22.06 -12.74
C LEU A 158 3.21 20.70 -12.02
N ILE A 159 4.12 20.50 -11.06
CA ILE A 159 4.12 19.29 -10.21
C ILE A 159 2.80 19.18 -9.43
N GLY A 160 2.31 20.28 -8.88
CA GLY A 160 1.01 20.30 -8.21
C GLY A 160 -0.14 19.90 -9.15
N ALA A 161 -0.13 20.42 -10.38
CA ALA A 161 -1.10 20.10 -11.40
C ALA A 161 -1.00 18.64 -11.87
N VAL A 162 0.20 18.06 -11.96
CA VAL A 162 0.42 16.64 -12.26
C VAL A 162 -0.21 15.76 -11.18
N PHE A 163 0.03 16.05 -9.90
CA PHE A 163 -0.59 15.30 -8.80
C PHE A 163 -2.12 15.39 -8.82
N ALA A 164 -2.66 16.60 -9.00
CA ALA A 164 -4.09 16.80 -9.09
C ALA A 164 -4.68 16.09 -10.32
N GLY A 165 -4.08 16.25 -11.50
CA GLY A 165 -4.53 15.68 -12.76
C GLY A 165 -4.54 14.15 -12.76
N THR A 166 -3.45 13.52 -12.33
CA THR A 166 -3.39 12.06 -12.18
C THR A 166 -4.43 11.57 -11.16
N GLY A 167 -4.57 12.28 -10.03
CA GLY A 167 -5.62 12.01 -9.05
C GLY A 167 -7.01 12.04 -9.68
N LEU A 168 -7.36 13.12 -10.39
CA LEU A 168 -8.67 13.26 -11.05
C LEU A 168 -8.96 12.13 -12.05
N PHE A 169 -7.95 11.71 -12.81
CA PHE A 169 -8.08 10.58 -13.73
C PHE A 169 -8.50 9.31 -13.00
N PHE A 170 -7.78 8.94 -11.93
CA PHE A 170 -8.08 7.73 -11.17
C PHE A 170 -9.37 7.87 -10.34
N THR A 171 -9.74 9.07 -9.88
CA THR A 171 -11.07 9.31 -9.28
C THR A 171 -12.18 8.94 -10.28
N GLY A 172 -12.09 9.42 -11.52
CA GLY A 172 -13.10 9.17 -12.55
C GLY A 172 -13.17 7.70 -12.97
N VAL A 173 -12.01 7.08 -13.26
CA VAL A 173 -11.91 5.66 -13.61
C VAL A 173 -12.45 4.77 -12.48
N THR A 174 -12.06 5.04 -11.24
CA THR A 174 -12.54 4.26 -10.09
C THR A 174 -14.01 4.50 -9.81
N ALA A 175 -14.52 5.73 -9.96
CA ALA A 175 -15.95 6.01 -9.83
C ALA A 175 -16.79 5.27 -10.88
N LEU A 176 -16.28 5.14 -12.11
CA LEU A 176 -16.88 4.33 -13.17
C LEU A 176 -16.87 2.84 -12.82
N ILE A 177 -15.71 2.30 -12.47
CA ILE A 177 -15.56 0.90 -12.05
C ILE A 177 -16.47 0.58 -10.85
N ALA A 178 -16.61 1.52 -9.91
CA ALA A 178 -17.52 1.39 -8.79
C ALA A 178 -18.98 1.24 -9.23
N GLN A 179 -19.42 1.81 -10.36
CA GLN A 179 -20.77 1.52 -10.87
C GLN A 179 -20.90 0.12 -11.45
N LEU A 180 -19.82 -0.40 -12.06
CA LEU A 180 -19.81 -1.68 -12.76
C LEU A 180 -19.66 -2.88 -11.83
N ALA A 181 -18.84 -2.76 -10.78
CA ALA A 181 -18.39 -3.87 -9.96
C ALA A 181 -18.72 -3.72 -8.47
N GLN A 182 -18.71 -4.85 -7.74
CA GLN A 182 -18.74 -4.88 -6.28
C GLN A 182 -17.41 -4.36 -5.69
N SER A 183 -17.38 -3.91 -4.43
CA SER A 183 -16.21 -3.22 -3.83
C SER A 183 -14.87 -3.95 -4.02
N GLY A 184 -14.80 -5.25 -3.74
CA GLY A 184 -13.56 -6.03 -3.89
C GLY A 184 -13.09 -6.09 -5.34
N ALA A 185 -14.01 -6.28 -6.29
CA ALA A 185 -13.69 -6.22 -7.71
C ALA A 185 -13.36 -4.80 -8.16
N ALA A 186 -13.98 -3.77 -7.57
CA ALA A 186 -13.69 -2.38 -7.90
C ALA A 186 -12.27 -1.97 -7.49
N TYR A 187 -11.81 -2.39 -6.31
CA TYR A 187 -10.40 -2.24 -5.90
C TYR A 187 -9.48 -2.97 -6.87
N ALA A 188 -9.74 -4.26 -7.13
CA ALA A 188 -8.89 -5.09 -7.97
C ALA A 188 -8.77 -4.54 -9.39
N ILE A 189 -9.89 -4.20 -10.04
CA ILE A 189 -9.90 -3.66 -11.41
C ILE A 189 -9.22 -2.29 -11.44
N SER A 190 -9.49 -1.40 -10.47
CA SER A 190 -8.86 -0.06 -10.45
C SER A 190 -7.34 -0.15 -10.26
N LEU A 191 -6.87 -1.01 -9.37
CA LEU A 191 -5.43 -1.25 -9.16
C LEU A 191 -4.79 -1.95 -10.38
N SER A 192 -5.51 -2.84 -11.05
CA SER A 192 -5.04 -3.43 -12.32
C SER A 192 -4.91 -2.38 -13.42
N VAL A 193 -5.87 -1.45 -13.54
CA VAL A 193 -5.77 -0.32 -14.48
C VAL A 193 -4.55 0.55 -14.17
N LEU A 194 -4.28 0.81 -12.89
CA LEU A 194 -3.06 1.49 -12.45
C LEU A 194 -1.80 0.72 -12.85
N GLY A 195 -1.75 -0.60 -12.58
CA GLY A 195 -0.63 -1.46 -12.93
C GLY A 195 -0.36 -1.52 -14.43
N VAL A 196 -1.41 -1.66 -15.25
CA VAL A 196 -1.32 -1.62 -16.72
C VAL A 196 -0.85 -0.25 -17.20
N SER A 197 -1.37 0.83 -16.62
CA SER A 197 -0.91 2.20 -16.93
C SER A 197 0.59 2.36 -16.64
N PHE A 198 1.06 1.87 -15.49
CA PHE A 198 2.47 1.90 -15.14
C PHE A 198 3.33 1.05 -16.09
N ALA A 199 2.87 -0.15 -16.44
CA ALA A 199 3.56 -1.04 -17.39
C ALA A 199 3.65 -0.42 -18.79
N LEU A 200 2.60 0.23 -19.28
CA LEU A 200 2.60 0.94 -20.56
C LEU A 200 3.60 2.11 -20.56
N ALA A 201 3.64 2.89 -19.48
CA ALA A 201 4.63 3.96 -19.32
C ALA A 201 6.06 3.41 -19.30
N ALA A 202 6.31 2.36 -18.52
CA ALA A 202 7.61 1.70 -18.43
C ALA A 202 8.07 1.13 -19.78
N ALA A 203 7.21 0.38 -20.46
CA ALA A 203 7.50 -0.20 -21.77
C ALA A 203 7.75 0.88 -22.82
N GLY A 204 6.93 1.94 -22.80
CA GLY A 204 7.07 3.06 -23.71
C GLY A 204 8.39 3.82 -23.51
N ASP A 205 8.78 4.10 -22.26
CA ASP A 205 10.02 4.81 -21.95
C ASP A 205 11.26 3.94 -22.29
N LEU A 206 11.22 2.64 -22.01
CA LEU A 206 12.29 1.69 -22.35
C LEU A 206 12.49 1.54 -23.86
N THR A 207 11.39 1.47 -24.61
CA THR A 207 11.43 1.26 -26.08
C THR A 207 11.42 2.58 -26.86
N ARG A 208 11.33 3.72 -26.17
CA ARG A 208 11.12 5.06 -26.76
C ARG A 208 9.96 5.08 -27.76
N SER A 209 8.86 4.41 -27.41
CA SER A 209 7.70 4.24 -28.29
C SER A 209 6.51 5.08 -27.86
N TRP A 210 5.53 5.19 -28.75
CA TRP A 210 4.28 5.93 -28.51
C TRP A 210 3.43 5.36 -27.36
N LEU A 211 3.75 4.17 -26.84
CA LEU A 211 3.04 3.50 -25.75
C LEU A 211 2.98 4.34 -24.47
N VAL A 212 3.98 5.21 -24.21
CA VAL A 212 3.98 6.11 -23.05
C VAL A 212 2.73 6.98 -23.03
N TRP A 213 2.28 7.41 -24.21
CA TRP A 213 1.13 8.31 -24.38
C TRP A 213 -0.23 7.65 -24.13
N LEU A 214 -0.27 6.32 -23.97
CA LEU A 214 -1.47 5.62 -23.51
C LEU A 214 -1.61 5.59 -22.00
N SER A 215 -0.61 6.09 -21.26
CA SER A 215 -0.58 6.03 -19.81
C SER A 215 -0.75 7.41 -19.17
N PRO A 216 -1.69 7.57 -18.20
CA PRO A 216 -1.75 8.77 -17.37
C PRO A 216 -0.47 9.00 -16.55
N ILE A 217 0.30 7.95 -16.27
CA ILE A 217 1.61 8.06 -15.60
C ILE A 217 2.67 8.54 -16.60
N GLY A 218 2.58 8.12 -17.86
CA GLY A 218 3.42 8.63 -18.94
C GLY A 218 3.26 10.13 -19.12
N TRP A 219 2.01 10.62 -19.18
CA TRP A 219 1.73 12.06 -19.24
C TRP A 219 2.30 12.82 -18.04
N ALA A 220 2.20 12.26 -16.84
CA ALA A 220 2.79 12.86 -15.63
C ALA A 220 4.31 13.02 -15.72
N ARG A 221 5.02 12.00 -16.26
CA ARG A 221 6.49 12.04 -16.47
C ARG A 221 6.89 13.09 -17.51
N HIS A 222 6.16 13.16 -18.63
CA HIS A 222 6.44 14.05 -19.76
C HIS A 222 5.85 15.47 -19.59
N ALA A 223 5.39 15.83 -18.38
CA ALA A 223 5.15 17.22 -18.02
C ALA A 223 6.47 18.03 -17.96
N GLU A 224 7.61 17.36 -17.76
CA GLU A 224 8.93 17.98 -17.81
C GLU A 224 9.07 19.20 -16.87
N ALA A 225 8.50 19.10 -15.66
CA ALA A 225 8.57 20.18 -14.68
C ALA A 225 10.02 20.55 -14.34
N PHE A 226 10.32 21.84 -14.31
CA PHE A 226 11.67 22.42 -14.18
C PHE A 226 12.62 22.12 -15.36
N ALA A 227 12.07 21.65 -16.48
CA ALA A 227 12.75 21.48 -17.76
C ALA A 227 11.94 22.18 -18.86
N GLY A 228 11.14 21.44 -19.64
CA GLY A 228 10.25 21.99 -20.68
C GLY A 228 8.96 22.64 -20.17
N ASP A 229 8.56 22.38 -18.91
CA ASP A 229 7.36 22.94 -18.26
C ASP A 229 6.08 22.82 -19.11
N HIS A 230 5.79 21.61 -19.60
CA HIS A 230 4.66 21.30 -20.47
C HIS A 230 3.30 21.33 -19.72
N ALA A 231 2.69 22.52 -19.65
CA ALA A 231 1.41 22.73 -18.95
C ALA A 231 0.20 21.95 -19.52
N TRP A 232 0.29 21.43 -20.75
CA TRP A 232 -0.75 20.61 -21.36
C TRP A 232 -0.82 19.19 -20.77
N ALA A 233 0.30 18.67 -20.25
CA ALA A 233 0.42 17.30 -19.75
C ALA A 233 -0.59 16.95 -18.65
N PRO A 234 -0.82 17.77 -17.61
CA PRO A 234 -1.84 17.49 -16.59
C PRO A 234 -3.29 17.69 -17.07
N LEU A 235 -3.52 18.37 -18.20
CA LEU A 235 -4.88 18.58 -18.74
C LEU A 235 -5.46 17.30 -19.35
N LEU A 236 -4.63 16.46 -19.96
CA LEU A 236 -5.06 15.18 -20.53
C LEU A 236 -5.65 14.21 -19.49
N PRO A 237 -4.96 13.89 -18.36
CA PRO A 237 -5.54 13.04 -17.33
C PRO A 237 -6.75 13.70 -16.65
N ALA A 238 -6.75 15.03 -16.48
CA ALA A 238 -7.92 15.73 -15.96
C ALA A 238 -9.14 15.57 -16.89
N ALA A 239 -8.98 15.74 -18.20
CA ALA A 239 -10.04 15.55 -19.18
C ALA A 239 -10.56 14.10 -19.20
N GLY A 240 -9.66 13.12 -19.17
CA GLY A 240 -10.03 11.70 -19.06
C GLY A 240 -10.78 11.38 -17.76
N GLY A 241 -10.39 12.01 -16.66
CA GLY A 241 -11.09 11.93 -15.38
C GLY A 241 -12.52 12.48 -15.47
N VAL A 242 -12.69 13.69 -16.01
CA VAL A 242 -14.03 14.28 -16.21
C VAL A 242 -14.91 13.41 -17.11
N LEU A 243 -14.37 12.91 -18.22
CA LEU A 243 -15.10 12.03 -19.13
C LEU A 243 -15.59 10.76 -18.41
N THR A 244 -14.72 10.09 -17.68
CA THR A 244 -15.07 8.86 -16.94
C THR A 244 -16.03 9.13 -15.78
N MET A 245 -15.95 10.29 -15.11
CA MET A 245 -16.95 10.72 -14.11
C MET A 245 -18.34 10.92 -14.73
N ILE A 246 -18.44 11.52 -15.92
CA ILE A 246 -19.71 11.71 -16.63
C ILE A 246 -20.31 10.34 -16.97
N ILE A 247 -19.50 9.40 -17.48
CA ILE A 247 -19.93 8.03 -17.79
C ILE A 247 -20.39 7.31 -16.50
N ALA A 248 -19.66 7.47 -15.39
CA ALA A 248 -20.05 6.93 -14.10
C ALA A 248 -21.42 7.46 -13.64
N ALA A 249 -21.66 8.77 -13.79
CA ALA A 249 -22.94 9.38 -13.45
C ALA A 249 -24.09 8.82 -14.32
N ARG A 250 -23.85 8.57 -15.61
CA ARG A 250 -24.85 7.92 -16.48
C ARG A 250 -25.19 6.51 -16.01
N PHE A 251 -24.19 5.69 -15.67
CA PHE A 251 -24.45 4.35 -15.15
C PHE A 251 -25.17 4.35 -13.80
N ALA A 252 -24.86 5.29 -12.91
CA ALA A 252 -25.54 5.45 -11.62
C ALA A 252 -27.04 5.77 -11.76
N LEU A 253 -27.46 6.38 -12.88
CA LEU A 253 -28.87 6.66 -13.17
C LEU A 253 -29.65 5.47 -13.72
N ILE A 254 -28.96 4.44 -14.24
CA ILE A 254 -29.61 3.29 -14.89
C ILE A 254 -29.63 2.08 -13.95
N ARG A 255 -28.61 1.93 -13.09
CA ARG A 255 -28.49 0.77 -12.19
C ARG A 255 -29.31 0.91 -10.92
N ASP A 256 -29.81 -0.20 -10.40
CA ASP A 256 -30.40 -0.25 -9.07
C ASP A 256 -29.35 -0.16 -7.95
N LEU A 257 -29.80 0.22 -6.76
CA LEU A 257 -28.99 0.21 -5.55
C LEU A 257 -28.56 -1.23 -5.23
N GLY A 258 -27.30 -1.44 -4.84
CA GLY A 258 -26.72 -2.74 -4.55
C GLY A 258 -26.40 -3.60 -5.79
N ALA A 259 -27.02 -3.33 -6.95
CA ALA A 259 -26.72 -4.01 -8.20
C ALA A 259 -25.47 -3.41 -8.88
N GLY A 260 -24.49 -4.27 -9.19
CA GLY A 260 -23.41 -3.97 -10.13
C GLY A 260 -23.80 -4.45 -11.53
N LEU A 261 -23.42 -3.71 -12.57
CA LEU A 261 -23.71 -4.11 -13.96
C LEU A 261 -22.94 -5.36 -14.40
N ILE A 262 -21.81 -5.64 -13.76
CA ILE A 262 -21.12 -6.93 -13.85
C ILE A 262 -21.72 -7.81 -12.76
N PRO A 263 -22.60 -8.77 -13.10
CA PRO A 263 -23.18 -9.64 -12.10
C PRO A 263 -22.07 -10.46 -11.43
N PRO A 264 -22.15 -10.69 -10.11
CA PRO A 264 -21.27 -11.67 -9.49
C PRO A 264 -21.49 -13.00 -10.21
N ARG A 265 -20.41 -13.64 -10.68
CA ARG A 265 -20.51 -14.93 -11.36
C ARG A 265 -21.30 -15.89 -10.45
N PRO A 266 -22.39 -16.53 -10.96
CA PRO A 266 -23.06 -17.57 -10.19
C PRO A 266 -21.99 -18.59 -9.82
N GLY A 267 -21.87 -18.87 -8.53
CA GLY A 267 -20.90 -19.82 -8.03
C GLY A 267 -21.12 -21.20 -8.67
N ARG A 268 -20.20 -22.13 -8.42
CA ARG A 268 -20.42 -23.53 -8.84
C ARG A 268 -21.76 -24.03 -8.27
N ALA A 269 -22.53 -24.73 -9.10
CA ALA A 269 -23.83 -25.30 -8.70
C ALA A 269 -23.73 -26.26 -7.50
N ARG A 270 -22.54 -26.86 -7.29
CA ARG A 270 -22.22 -27.65 -6.11
C ARG A 270 -21.06 -27.00 -5.36
N ALA A 271 -21.24 -26.80 -4.06
CA ALA A 271 -20.17 -26.37 -3.18
C ALA A 271 -19.06 -27.44 -3.13
N SER A 272 -17.80 -27.01 -3.13
CA SER A 272 -16.66 -27.91 -2.93
C SER A 272 -16.68 -28.45 -1.49
N ALA A 273 -16.20 -29.67 -1.27
CA ALA A 273 -16.00 -30.24 0.06
C ALA A 273 -15.17 -29.34 0.99
N LEU A 274 -14.26 -28.51 0.45
CA LEU A 274 -13.50 -27.52 1.23
C LEU A 274 -14.41 -26.54 1.99
N LEU A 275 -15.55 -26.16 1.42
CA LEU A 275 -16.52 -25.23 2.04
C LEU A 275 -17.36 -25.86 3.15
N SER A 276 -17.14 -27.13 3.47
CA SER A 276 -17.74 -27.77 4.66
C SER A 276 -17.03 -27.37 5.97
N SER A 277 -15.90 -26.67 5.88
CA SER A 277 -15.09 -26.25 7.03
C SER A 277 -14.91 -24.73 7.09
N PRO A 278 -14.78 -24.14 8.30
CA PRO A 278 -14.46 -22.72 8.47
C PRO A 278 -13.14 -22.33 7.82
N LEU A 279 -12.14 -23.21 7.85
CA LEU A 279 -10.85 -22.99 7.21
C LEU A 279 -10.98 -22.92 5.67
N GLY A 280 -11.80 -23.77 5.05
CA GLY A 280 -11.99 -23.71 3.60
C GLY A 280 -12.79 -22.48 3.15
N LEU A 281 -13.68 -21.96 4.00
CA LEU A 281 -14.32 -20.66 3.78
C LEU A 281 -13.28 -19.52 3.86
N ALA A 282 -12.45 -19.51 4.90
CA ALA A 282 -11.37 -18.54 5.08
C ALA A 282 -10.38 -18.57 3.90
N TRP A 283 -9.99 -19.77 3.45
CA TRP A 283 -9.15 -19.94 2.25
C TRP A 283 -9.79 -19.33 1.00
N ARG A 284 -11.06 -19.64 0.73
CA ARG A 284 -11.76 -19.10 -0.44
C ARG A 284 -11.80 -17.57 -0.42
N ARG A 285 -11.95 -16.98 0.77
CA ARG A 285 -12.01 -15.53 0.99
C ARG A 285 -10.65 -14.85 0.80
N HIS A 286 -9.60 -15.40 1.39
CA HIS A 286 -8.30 -14.72 1.48
C HIS A 286 -7.30 -15.11 0.40
N ARG A 287 -7.51 -16.22 -0.33
CA ARG A 287 -6.57 -16.71 -1.35
C ARG A 287 -6.18 -15.66 -2.40
N SER A 288 -7.10 -14.80 -2.83
CA SER A 288 -6.79 -13.75 -3.81
C SER A 288 -5.99 -12.60 -3.19
N GLY A 289 -6.30 -12.23 -1.95
CA GLY A 289 -5.53 -11.23 -1.22
C GLY A 289 -4.12 -11.72 -0.92
N LEU A 290 -3.99 -12.97 -0.46
CA LEU A 290 -2.71 -13.65 -0.25
C LEU A 290 -1.88 -13.66 -1.54
N ALA A 291 -2.47 -14.09 -2.67
CA ALA A 291 -1.77 -14.11 -3.95
C ALA A 291 -1.35 -12.70 -4.39
N ALA A 292 -2.20 -11.69 -4.22
CA ALA A 292 -1.88 -10.30 -4.57
C ALA A 292 -0.71 -9.76 -3.74
N TRP A 293 -0.71 -9.99 -2.42
CA TRP A 293 0.40 -9.58 -1.54
C TRP A 293 1.68 -10.33 -1.85
N ALA A 294 1.61 -11.65 -2.04
CA ALA A 294 2.77 -12.48 -2.36
C ALA A 294 3.38 -12.10 -3.71
N VAL A 295 2.56 -11.86 -4.74
CA VAL A 295 3.06 -11.38 -6.04
C VAL A 295 3.63 -9.97 -5.92
N GLY A 296 2.92 -9.04 -5.28
CA GLY A 296 3.38 -7.64 -5.16
C GLY A 296 4.72 -7.51 -4.43
N LEU A 297 4.86 -8.17 -3.28
CA LEU A 297 6.11 -8.15 -2.51
C LEU A 297 7.17 -9.10 -3.07
N GLY A 298 6.77 -10.18 -3.74
CA GLY A 298 7.68 -11.04 -4.50
C GLY A 298 8.31 -10.33 -5.70
N MET A 299 7.57 -9.46 -6.40
CA MET A 299 8.14 -8.60 -7.45
C MET A 299 9.17 -7.62 -6.89
N LEU A 300 8.94 -7.08 -5.68
CA LEU A 300 9.97 -6.29 -4.99
C LEU A 300 11.19 -7.16 -4.66
N GLY A 301 10.98 -8.40 -4.21
CA GLY A 301 12.05 -9.39 -4.06
C GLY A 301 12.89 -9.56 -5.33
N LEU A 302 12.26 -9.82 -6.49
CA LEU A 302 12.94 -9.92 -7.80
C LEU A 302 13.77 -8.68 -8.11
N LEU A 303 13.22 -7.49 -7.90
CA LEU A 303 13.94 -6.24 -8.14
C LEU A 303 15.17 -6.16 -7.23
N LEU A 304 15.04 -6.49 -5.94
CA LEU A 304 16.15 -6.46 -4.99
C LEU A 304 17.26 -7.44 -5.39
N GLY A 305 16.91 -8.68 -5.72
CA GLY A 305 17.91 -9.67 -6.14
C GLY A 305 18.53 -9.36 -7.51
N SER A 306 17.90 -8.55 -8.36
CA SER A 306 18.52 -8.06 -9.59
C SER A 306 19.58 -6.98 -9.32
N VAL A 307 19.41 -6.23 -8.22
CA VAL A 307 20.30 -5.14 -7.82
C VAL A 307 21.49 -5.65 -7.01
N THR A 308 21.38 -6.80 -6.34
CA THR A 308 22.49 -7.37 -5.55
C THR A 308 23.76 -7.58 -6.38
N GLN A 309 23.63 -8.04 -7.64
CA GLN A 309 24.78 -8.26 -8.52
C GLN A 309 25.43 -6.95 -8.98
N SER A 310 24.64 -5.89 -9.18
CA SER A 310 25.17 -4.58 -9.60
C SER A 310 25.77 -3.79 -8.44
N LEU A 311 25.27 -3.99 -7.21
CA LEU A 311 25.82 -3.38 -6.00
C LEU A 311 27.19 -3.94 -5.62
N ASP A 312 27.40 -5.25 -5.70
CA ASP A 312 28.71 -5.84 -5.36
C ASP A 312 29.82 -5.34 -6.30
N ALA A 313 29.50 -5.08 -7.57
CA ALA A 313 30.44 -4.51 -8.53
C ALA A 313 30.72 -3.01 -8.32
N GLN A 314 29.81 -2.28 -7.66
CA GLN A 314 29.91 -0.82 -7.48
C GLN A 314 30.37 -0.39 -6.07
N LEU A 315 30.22 -1.25 -5.06
CA LEU A 315 30.37 -0.89 -3.65
C LEU A 315 31.49 -1.64 -2.92
N ASP A 316 32.36 -2.37 -3.63
CA ASP A 316 33.56 -3.01 -3.05
C ASP A 316 34.63 -1.96 -2.67
N THR A 317 34.33 -1.18 -1.64
CA THR A 317 35.20 -0.15 -1.08
C THR A 317 35.50 -0.43 0.39
N PRO A 318 36.64 0.05 0.94
CA PRO A 318 37.06 -0.28 2.31
C PRO A 318 36.04 0.14 3.38
N ALA A 319 35.29 1.22 3.15
CA ALA A 319 34.24 1.70 4.06
C ALA A 319 33.06 0.71 4.16
N PHE A 320 32.70 0.05 3.06
CA PHE A 320 31.62 -0.94 3.04
C PHE A 320 32.05 -2.31 3.57
N GLN A 321 33.34 -2.67 3.43
CA GLN A 321 33.86 -3.87 4.08
C GLN A 321 33.82 -3.74 5.61
N GLN A 322 34.08 -2.55 6.17
CA GLN A 322 33.88 -2.29 7.60
C GLN A 322 32.40 -2.37 8.02
N LEU A 323 31.48 -1.88 7.18
CA LEU A 323 30.04 -2.01 7.42
C LEU A 323 29.59 -3.48 7.39
N SER A 324 30.10 -4.28 6.46
CA SER A 324 29.81 -5.72 6.37
C SER A 324 30.32 -6.47 7.59
N ALA A 325 31.55 -6.20 8.03
CA ALA A 325 32.10 -6.78 9.26
C ALA A 325 31.26 -6.44 10.49
N ALA A 326 30.77 -5.19 10.60
CA ALA A 326 29.89 -4.76 11.68
C ALA A 326 28.46 -5.36 11.61
N ALA A 327 28.05 -5.87 10.44
CA ALA A 327 26.76 -6.49 10.17
C ALA A 327 26.82 -8.03 10.17
N GLY A 328 27.83 -8.63 10.81
CA GLY A 328 27.94 -10.09 10.96
C GLY A 328 28.56 -10.80 9.76
N GLY A 329 29.20 -10.06 8.84
CA GLY A 329 29.86 -10.60 7.65
C GLY A 329 28.90 -10.98 6.52
N GLY A 330 29.45 -11.06 5.29
CA GLY A 330 28.71 -11.34 4.06
C GLY A 330 29.10 -10.38 2.93
N SER A 331 28.57 -10.58 1.73
CA SER A 331 28.71 -9.59 0.64
C SER A 331 27.99 -8.29 1.01
N VAL A 332 28.37 -7.17 0.38
CA VAL A 332 27.71 -5.87 0.59
C VAL A 332 26.23 -5.96 0.21
N SER A 333 25.94 -6.68 -0.87
CA SER A 333 24.59 -6.98 -1.31
C SER A 333 23.76 -7.77 -0.29
N GLU A 334 24.36 -8.72 0.44
CA GLU A 334 23.68 -9.52 1.45
C GLU A 334 23.30 -8.67 2.67
N VAL A 335 24.20 -7.80 3.12
CA VAL A 335 23.95 -6.88 4.24
C VAL A 335 22.83 -5.90 3.88
N PHE A 336 22.89 -5.30 2.69
CA PHE A 336 21.83 -4.43 2.18
C PHE A 336 20.49 -5.15 2.08
N PHE A 337 20.48 -6.40 1.61
CA PHE A 337 19.28 -7.22 1.54
C PHE A 337 18.70 -7.52 2.92
N ARG A 338 19.53 -7.80 3.94
CA ARG A 338 19.07 -7.99 5.33
C ARG A 338 18.34 -6.76 5.87
N PHE A 339 18.85 -5.55 5.62
CA PHE A 339 18.19 -4.29 6.00
C PHE A 339 16.85 -4.09 5.29
N ILE A 340 16.76 -4.40 3.99
CA ILE A 340 15.49 -4.22 3.27
C ILE A 340 14.47 -5.28 3.67
N VAL A 341 14.89 -6.53 3.83
CA VAL A 341 14.02 -7.61 4.29
C VAL A 341 13.41 -7.30 5.65
N TYR A 342 14.18 -6.68 6.54
CA TYR A 342 13.71 -6.22 7.84
C TYR A 342 12.47 -5.30 7.72
N VAL A 343 12.52 -4.30 6.84
CA VAL A 343 11.37 -3.42 6.55
C VAL A 343 10.25 -4.17 5.82
N LEU A 344 10.58 -5.00 4.82
CA LEU A 344 9.58 -5.77 4.08
C LEU A 344 8.84 -6.79 4.97
N ALA A 345 9.45 -7.29 6.04
CA ALA A 345 8.80 -8.15 7.02
C ALA A 345 7.70 -7.41 7.81
N GLN A 346 7.89 -6.12 8.10
CA GLN A 346 6.84 -5.29 8.69
C GLN A 346 5.68 -5.07 7.70
N VAL A 347 5.98 -4.90 6.40
CA VAL A 347 4.94 -4.82 5.35
C VAL A 347 4.21 -6.16 5.18
N ALA A 348 4.92 -7.29 5.25
CA ALA A 348 4.30 -8.61 5.29
C ALA A 348 3.37 -8.77 6.50
N THR A 349 3.73 -8.16 7.63
CA THR A 349 2.87 -8.13 8.82
C THR A 349 1.61 -7.32 8.61
N ALA A 350 1.67 -6.19 7.89
CA ALA A 350 0.48 -5.44 7.51
C ALA A 350 -0.52 -6.29 6.72
N ALA A 351 -0.04 -7.13 5.80
CA ALA A 351 -0.88 -8.07 5.05
C ALA A 351 -1.55 -9.11 5.97
N ALA A 352 -0.80 -9.69 6.90
CA ALA A 352 -1.33 -10.63 7.88
C ALA A 352 -2.34 -9.99 8.85
N LEU A 353 -2.06 -8.76 9.32
CA LEU A 353 -2.97 -7.99 10.16
C LEU A 353 -4.28 -7.67 9.44
N ALA A 354 -4.23 -7.29 8.17
CA ALA A 354 -5.42 -7.04 7.36
C ALA A 354 -6.31 -8.31 7.27
N THR A 355 -5.70 -9.49 7.18
CA THR A 355 -6.41 -10.78 7.19
C THR A 355 -7.06 -11.05 8.55
N VAL A 356 -6.30 -11.01 9.65
CA VAL A 356 -6.85 -11.39 10.97
C VAL A 356 -7.83 -10.37 11.54
N LEU A 357 -7.64 -9.07 11.27
CA LEU A 357 -8.58 -8.02 11.68
C LEU A 357 -9.92 -8.08 10.93
N SER A 358 -10.01 -8.89 9.86
CA SER A 358 -11.27 -9.16 9.19
C SER A 358 -12.29 -9.87 10.09
N LEU A 359 -11.84 -10.58 11.13
CA LEU A 359 -12.71 -11.14 12.19
C LEU A 359 -13.65 -10.08 12.78
N HIS A 360 -13.08 -8.96 13.21
CA HIS A 360 -13.89 -7.87 13.78
C HIS A 360 -14.73 -7.15 12.69
N GLY A 361 -14.22 -7.09 11.46
CA GLY A 361 -14.97 -6.58 10.32
C GLY A 361 -16.26 -7.36 10.08
N ASP A 362 -16.18 -8.70 10.14
CA ASP A 362 -17.29 -9.61 9.91
C ASP A 362 -18.36 -9.54 10.99
N GLU A 363 -17.95 -9.38 12.25
CA GLU A 363 -18.88 -9.15 13.36
C GLU A 363 -19.67 -7.86 13.14
N ARG A 364 -18.98 -6.78 12.71
CA ARG A 364 -19.63 -5.48 12.50
C ARG A 364 -20.52 -5.42 11.27
N SER A 365 -20.27 -6.25 10.28
CA SER A 365 -21.07 -6.31 9.05
C SER A 365 -22.15 -7.40 9.10
N GLY A 366 -22.34 -8.07 10.24
CA GLY A 366 -23.28 -9.18 10.38
C GLY A 366 -22.91 -10.45 9.60
N LEU A 367 -21.72 -10.51 8.99
CA LEU A 367 -21.29 -11.66 8.17
C LEU A 367 -20.86 -12.85 9.04
N ALA A 368 -20.57 -12.62 10.31
CA ALA A 368 -20.28 -13.68 11.28
C ALA A 368 -21.55 -14.47 11.67
N GLU A 369 -22.73 -13.85 11.67
CA GLU A 369 -23.98 -14.45 12.16
C GLU A 369 -24.40 -15.69 11.37
N PRO A 370 -24.43 -15.69 10.02
CA PRO A 370 -24.80 -16.88 9.25
C PRO A 370 -23.88 -18.09 9.50
N ILE A 371 -22.62 -17.84 9.88
CA ILE A 371 -21.65 -18.88 10.20
C ILE A 371 -21.89 -19.41 11.62
N LEU A 372 -22.08 -18.52 12.58
CA LEU A 372 -22.17 -18.87 14.01
C LEU A 372 -23.53 -19.44 14.43
N VAL A 373 -24.56 -19.31 13.59
CA VAL A 373 -25.84 -20.03 13.75
C VAL A 373 -25.71 -21.52 13.34
N THR A 374 -24.68 -21.88 12.55
CA THR A 374 -24.39 -23.28 12.25
C THR A 374 -23.74 -23.99 13.46
N ARG A 375 -23.37 -25.27 13.32
CA ARG A 375 -22.59 -26.00 14.34
C ARG A 375 -21.16 -25.47 14.54
N THR A 376 -20.76 -24.42 13.82
CA THR A 376 -19.42 -23.84 13.91
C THR A 376 -19.26 -23.04 15.20
N SER A 377 -18.32 -23.44 16.05
CA SER A 377 -17.98 -22.68 17.26
C SER A 377 -17.16 -21.43 16.93
N ARG A 378 -17.27 -20.38 17.76
CA ARG A 378 -16.47 -19.14 17.63
C ARG A 378 -14.95 -19.40 17.54
N PRO A 379 -14.35 -20.32 18.33
CA PRO A 379 -12.94 -20.68 18.19
C PRO A 379 -12.61 -21.35 16.85
N ALA A 380 -13.48 -22.21 16.33
CA ALA A 380 -13.26 -22.87 15.05
C ALA A 380 -13.31 -21.86 13.88
N TRP A 381 -14.20 -20.88 13.96
CA TRP A 381 -14.25 -19.75 13.04
C TRP A 381 -12.97 -18.90 13.12
N ALA A 382 -12.59 -18.46 14.33
CA ALA A 382 -11.37 -17.68 14.56
C ALA A 382 -10.11 -18.42 14.07
N PHE A 383 -10.02 -19.72 14.31
CA PHE A 383 -8.90 -20.54 13.87
C PHE A 383 -8.69 -20.51 12.35
N GLY A 384 -9.77 -20.52 11.55
CA GLY A 384 -9.69 -20.39 10.10
C GLY A 384 -9.03 -19.09 9.66
N GLU A 385 -9.44 -17.97 10.26
CA GLU A 385 -8.91 -16.63 9.97
C GLU A 385 -7.47 -16.44 10.46
N ILE A 386 -7.15 -16.95 11.66
CA ILE A 386 -5.78 -16.93 12.21
C ILE A 386 -4.83 -17.74 11.33
N THR A 387 -5.26 -18.92 10.88
CA THR A 387 -4.48 -19.77 9.98
C THR A 387 -4.23 -19.06 8.66
N MET A 388 -5.25 -18.41 8.08
CA MET A 388 -5.08 -17.65 6.84
C MET A 388 -4.17 -16.43 7.02
N ALA A 389 -4.20 -15.75 8.16
CA ALA A 389 -3.29 -14.65 8.45
C ALA A 389 -1.84 -15.12 8.53
N ALA A 390 -1.59 -16.24 9.24
CA ALA A 390 -0.26 -16.86 9.32
C ALA A 390 0.23 -17.33 7.94
N LEU A 391 -0.62 -17.99 7.16
CA LEU A 391 -0.31 -18.39 5.77
C LEU A 391 -0.04 -17.19 4.88
N THR A 392 -0.76 -16.08 5.05
CA THR A 392 -0.51 -14.84 4.30
C THR A 392 0.87 -14.28 4.62
N GLY A 393 1.21 -14.14 5.90
CA GLY A 393 2.54 -13.70 6.33
C GLY A 393 3.65 -14.61 5.80
N ALA A 394 3.51 -15.92 5.97
CA ALA A 394 4.50 -16.90 5.51
C ALA A 394 4.66 -16.90 3.98
N ALA A 395 3.56 -16.88 3.22
CA ALA A 395 3.60 -16.86 1.76
C ALA A 395 4.24 -15.58 1.22
N VAL A 396 3.97 -14.43 1.84
CA VAL A 396 4.59 -13.16 1.48
C VAL A 396 6.09 -13.15 1.76
N LEU A 397 6.51 -13.57 2.95
CA LEU A 397 7.93 -13.68 3.30
C LEU A 397 8.67 -14.63 2.36
N ALA A 398 8.11 -15.82 2.13
CA ALA A 398 8.66 -16.79 1.19
C ALA A 398 8.74 -16.24 -0.24
N ALA A 399 7.72 -15.52 -0.69
CA ALA A 399 7.71 -14.90 -2.02
C ALA A 399 8.82 -13.86 -2.16
N ILE A 400 9.06 -13.01 -1.16
CA ILE A 400 10.17 -12.04 -1.17
C ILE A 400 11.52 -12.77 -1.32
N GLY A 401 11.79 -13.75 -0.45
CA GLY A 401 13.09 -14.43 -0.42
C GLY A 401 13.33 -15.32 -1.65
N LEU A 402 12.34 -16.13 -2.04
CA LEU A 402 12.45 -16.98 -3.24
C LEU A 402 12.64 -16.13 -4.49
N ALA A 403 11.86 -15.06 -4.64
CA ALA A 403 11.89 -14.26 -5.84
C ALA A 403 13.18 -13.42 -5.92
N ALA A 404 13.70 -12.90 -4.80
CA ALA A 404 15.04 -12.30 -4.78
C ALA A 404 16.13 -13.31 -5.17
N GLY A 405 16.03 -14.53 -4.65
CA GLY A 405 17.02 -15.55 -4.93
C GLY A 405 16.96 -16.17 -6.33
N LEU A 406 15.85 -16.00 -7.07
CA LEU A 406 15.80 -16.32 -8.51
C LEU A 406 16.76 -15.43 -9.32
N THR A 407 16.91 -14.17 -8.92
CA THR A 407 17.76 -13.20 -9.60
C THR A 407 19.19 -13.16 -9.05
N SER A 408 19.39 -13.41 -7.76
CA SER A 408 20.73 -13.42 -7.14
C SER A 408 21.44 -14.77 -7.22
N GLY A 409 20.72 -15.88 -7.47
CA GLY A 409 21.26 -17.24 -7.46
C GLY A 409 21.24 -17.95 -6.10
N THR A 410 20.70 -17.31 -5.06
CA THR A 410 20.69 -17.81 -3.66
C THR A 410 19.28 -18.06 -3.09
N GLY A 411 18.34 -18.49 -3.95
CA GLY A 411 16.93 -18.84 -3.66
C GLY A 411 16.63 -19.36 -2.25
N PRO A 412 17.03 -20.59 -1.91
CA PRO A 412 16.64 -21.23 -0.66
C PRO A 412 17.16 -20.51 0.59
N ALA A 413 18.38 -19.95 0.54
CA ALA A 413 18.98 -19.26 1.67
C ALA A 413 18.24 -17.95 1.99
N LEU A 414 17.92 -17.16 0.97
CA LEU A 414 17.15 -15.92 1.14
C LEU A 414 15.70 -16.21 1.56
N ALA A 415 15.10 -17.29 1.06
CA ALA A 415 13.79 -17.75 1.52
C ALA A 415 13.80 -18.15 3.01
N ALA A 416 14.82 -18.87 3.48
CA ALA A 416 14.96 -19.21 4.90
C ALA A 416 15.17 -17.95 5.77
N MET A 417 15.99 -17.01 5.31
CA MET A 417 16.25 -15.75 6.02
C MET A 417 14.99 -14.90 6.15
N THR A 418 14.24 -14.72 5.06
CA THR A 418 12.97 -13.98 5.08
C THR A 418 11.92 -14.69 5.95
N LEU A 419 11.79 -16.01 5.86
CA LEU A 419 10.90 -16.80 6.73
C LEU A 419 11.28 -16.75 8.20
N GLY A 420 12.54 -16.42 8.54
CA GLY A 420 12.98 -16.17 9.91
C GLY A 420 12.19 -15.06 10.62
N TYR A 421 11.54 -14.15 9.89
CA TYR A 421 10.66 -13.12 10.45
C TYR A 421 9.24 -13.59 10.75
N LEU A 422 8.88 -14.84 10.42
CA LEU A 422 7.54 -15.35 10.66
C LEU A 422 7.11 -15.26 12.15
N PRO A 423 7.96 -15.57 13.14
CA PRO A 423 7.61 -15.38 14.55
C PRO A 423 7.26 -13.92 14.91
N SER A 424 7.96 -12.94 14.32
CA SER A 424 7.64 -11.51 14.49
C SER A 424 6.25 -11.17 13.94
N VAL A 425 5.87 -11.74 12.79
CA VAL A 425 4.52 -11.61 12.20
C VAL A 425 3.47 -12.26 13.12
N LEU A 426 3.76 -13.46 13.63
CA LEU A 426 2.84 -14.23 14.48
C LEU A 426 2.50 -13.51 15.79
N ILE A 427 3.44 -12.77 16.39
CA ILE A 427 3.16 -11.95 17.57
C ILE A 427 2.11 -10.89 17.26
N MET A 428 2.25 -10.20 16.14
CA MET A 428 1.29 -9.16 15.75
C MET A 428 -0.09 -9.75 15.44
N ILE A 429 -0.14 -10.95 14.84
CA ILE A 429 -1.39 -11.72 14.71
C ILE A 429 -1.96 -12.05 16.10
N GLY A 430 -1.15 -12.59 17.01
CA GLY A 430 -1.58 -12.93 18.37
C GLY A 430 -2.10 -11.73 19.15
N LEU A 431 -1.43 -10.57 19.05
CA LEU A 431 -1.88 -9.30 19.63
C LEU A 431 -3.22 -8.88 19.03
N ALA A 432 -3.37 -8.95 17.71
CA ALA A 432 -4.63 -8.65 17.05
C ALA A 432 -5.76 -9.57 17.53
N VAL A 433 -5.50 -10.87 17.69
CA VAL A 433 -6.46 -11.85 18.22
C VAL A 433 -6.82 -11.57 19.68
N ALA A 434 -5.83 -11.21 20.51
CA ALA A 434 -6.07 -10.82 21.90
C ALA A 434 -6.99 -9.59 21.99
N LEU A 435 -6.69 -8.56 21.20
CA LEU A 435 -7.49 -7.35 21.18
C LEU A 435 -8.87 -7.59 20.54
N THR A 436 -8.97 -8.36 19.46
CA THR A 436 -10.27 -8.69 18.86
C THR A 436 -11.11 -9.55 19.78
N GLY A 437 -10.53 -10.33 20.70
CA GLY A 437 -11.28 -11.06 21.72
C GLY A 437 -11.80 -10.16 22.85
N TRP A 438 -10.96 -9.28 23.40
CA TRP A 438 -11.28 -8.54 24.62
C TRP A 438 -11.71 -7.07 24.40
N LEU A 439 -11.08 -6.36 23.45
CA LEU A 439 -11.35 -4.95 23.14
C LEU A 439 -11.52 -4.74 21.62
N PRO A 440 -12.60 -5.27 21.02
CA PRO A 440 -12.74 -5.36 19.56
C PRO A 440 -12.67 -3.98 18.86
N ARG A 441 -13.26 -2.96 19.50
CA ARG A 441 -13.24 -1.57 19.00
C ARG A 441 -11.84 -0.96 18.93
N ALA A 442 -10.92 -1.42 19.78
CA ALA A 442 -9.54 -0.94 19.85
C ALA A 442 -8.57 -1.79 19.02
N ALA A 443 -8.96 -3.01 18.61
CA ALA A 443 -8.06 -3.95 17.94
C ALA A 443 -7.40 -3.36 16.68
N ALA A 444 -8.20 -2.86 15.75
CA ALA A 444 -7.66 -2.25 14.53
C ALA A 444 -6.76 -1.02 14.82
N PRO A 445 -7.21 0.03 15.53
CA PRO A 445 -6.37 1.20 15.73
C PRO A 445 -5.08 0.89 16.51
N VAL A 446 -5.14 0.01 17.53
CA VAL A 446 -3.96 -0.35 18.32
C VAL A 446 -2.97 -1.17 17.50
N CYS A 447 -3.42 -2.16 16.72
CA CYS A 447 -2.51 -2.96 15.90
C CYS A 447 -1.83 -2.13 14.79
N TRP A 448 -2.58 -1.26 14.10
CA TRP A 448 -2.01 -0.41 13.05
C TRP A 448 -1.08 0.66 13.62
N THR A 449 -1.45 1.29 14.74
CA THR A 449 -0.59 2.26 15.42
C THR A 449 0.66 1.57 15.97
N GLY A 450 0.50 0.39 16.57
CA GLY A 450 1.61 -0.42 17.08
C GLY A 450 2.58 -0.80 15.97
N LEU A 451 2.11 -1.28 14.83
CA LEU A 451 2.97 -1.57 13.67
C LEU A 451 3.69 -0.31 13.16
N GLY A 452 2.99 0.82 13.08
CA GLY A 452 3.60 2.10 12.68
C GLY A 452 4.65 2.59 13.67
N LEU A 453 4.40 2.47 14.98
CA LEU A 453 5.36 2.83 16.02
C LEU A 453 6.58 1.91 16.02
N LEU A 454 6.39 0.60 15.79
CA LEU A 454 7.49 -0.34 15.63
C LEU A 454 8.36 0.03 14.43
N LEU A 455 7.75 0.38 13.29
CA LEU A 455 8.50 0.83 12.12
C LEU A 455 9.32 2.10 12.42
N VAL A 456 8.73 3.09 13.11
CA VAL A 456 9.44 4.31 13.51
C VAL A 456 10.57 3.99 14.49
N LEU A 457 10.31 3.17 15.52
CA LEU A 457 11.31 2.77 16.51
C LEU A 457 12.50 2.07 15.83
N ASP A 458 12.20 1.15 14.93
CA ASP A 458 13.16 0.35 14.18
C ASP A 458 14.02 1.25 13.27
N LEU A 459 13.40 2.23 12.60
CA LEU A 459 14.10 3.25 11.81
C LEU A 459 15.01 4.13 12.68
N LEU A 460 14.54 4.58 13.84
CA LEU A 460 15.34 5.38 14.78
C LEU A 460 16.53 4.55 15.33
N GLY A 461 16.33 3.25 15.54
CA GLY A 461 17.37 2.31 15.91
C GLY A 461 18.47 2.19 14.85
N GLU A 462 18.08 2.15 13.58
CA GLU A 462 19.02 2.11 12.45
C GLU A 462 19.94 3.35 12.43
N PHE A 463 19.40 4.53 12.73
CA PHE A 463 20.17 5.77 12.85
C PHE A 463 20.88 5.94 14.21
N ARG A 464 20.86 4.92 15.08
CA ARG A 464 21.43 4.94 16.44
C ARG A 464 20.91 6.11 17.30
N LEU A 465 19.69 6.56 17.05
CA LEU A 465 19.05 7.66 17.78
C LEU A 465 18.42 7.21 19.10
N VAL A 466 18.35 5.89 19.35
CA VAL A 466 17.69 5.29 20.51
C VAL A 466 18.58 4.20 21.11
N PRO A 467 18.61 4.02 22.45
CA PRO A 467 19.37 2.95 23.10
C PRO A 467 18.92 1.56 22.64
N GLU A 468 19.86 0.62 22.56
CA GLU A 468 19.62 -0.76 22.12
C GLU A 468 18.57 -1.49 22.99
N GLN A 469 18.47 -1.16 24.28
CA GLN A 469 17.49 -1.76 25.19
C GLN A 469 16.04 -1.46 24.75
N VAL A 470 15.81 -0.31 24.12
CA VAL A 470 14.48 0.05 23.62
C VAL A 470 14.15 -0.76 22.37
N LEU A 471 15.15 -1.11 21.55
CA LEU A 471 14.94 -1.93 20.35
C LEU A 471 14.52 -3.36 20.69
N TRP A 472 14.79 -3.85 21.90
CA TRP A 472 14.30 -5.17 22.34
C TRP A 472 12.78 -5.25 22.46
N LEU A 473 12.08 -4.11 22.47
CA LEU A 473 10.62 -4.05 22.36
C LEU A 473 10.13 -4.49 20.97
N SER A 474 10.96 -4.38 19.92
CA SER A 474 10.59 -4.74 18.57
C SER A 474 10.83 -6.23 18.29
N PRO A 475 9.77 -7.00 17.95
CA PRO A 475 9.91 -8.38 17.50
C PRO A 475 10.78 -8.51 16.26
N TYR A 476 10.88 -7.47 15.43
CA TYR A 476 11.70 -7.47 14.23
C TYR A 476 13.17 -7.26 14.59
N ALA A 477 13.47 -6.33 15.50
CA ALA A 477 14.84 -6.06 15.91
C ALA A 477 15.48 -7.27 16.60
N LEU A 478 14.70 -8.04 17.38
CA LEU A 478 15.15 -9.31 17.97
C LEU A 478 15.51 -10.36 16.90
N THR A 479 14.67 -10.50 15.87
CA THR A 479 14.95 -11.40 14.74
C THR A 479 16.17 -10.93 13.95
N PHE A 480 16.26 -9.64 13.63
CA PHE A 480 17.39 -9.05 12.92
C PHE A 480 18.70 -9.22 13.68
N GLY A 481 18.70 -8.91 14.98
CA GLY A 481 19.87 -9.13 15.85
C GLY A 481 20.30 -10.59 15.90
N GLY A 482 19.34 -11.53 15.91
CA GLY A 482 19.61 -12.97 15.79
C GLY A 482 20.23 -13.37 14.45
N GLN A 483 19.74 -12.81 13.35
CA GLN A 483 20.28 -13.06 12.00
C GLN A 483 21.67 -12.47 11.79
N LEU A 484 21.99 -11.36 12.46
CA LEU A 484 23.33 -10.77 12.46
C LEU A 484 24.32 -11.48 13.42
N GLY A 485 23.87 -12.52 14.14
CA GLY A 485 24.71 -13.23 15.11
C GLY A 485 24.97 -12.45 16.41
N ARG A 486 24.28 -11.33 16.65
CA ARG A 486 24.39 -10.53 17.89
C ARG A 486 23.61 -11.14 19.06
N LEU A 487 22.60 -11.93 18.74
CA LEU A 487 21.77 -12.65 19.70
C LEU A 487 21.66 -14.13 19.29
N PRO A 488 21.44 -15.06 20.23
CA PRO A 488 21.17 -16.44 19.88
C PRO A 488 19.81 -16.54 19.17
N LEU A 489 19.84 -16.84 17.87
CA LEU A 489 18.66 -16.82 16.99
C LEU A 489 17.56 -17.79 17.47
N VAL A 490 17.92 -19.02 17.82
CA VAL A 490 16.94 -20.07 18.19
C VAL A 490 16.12 -19.68 19.44
N PRO A 491 16.73 -19.29 20.58
CA PRO A 491 15.99 -18.77 21.72
C PRO A 491 15.11 -17.57 21.41
N ALA A 492 15.58 -16.63 20.59
CA ALA A 492 14.80 -15.46 20.21
C ALA A 492 13.53 -15.87 19.44
N LEU A 493 13.66 -16.68 18.38
CA LEU A 493 12.52 -17.15 17.60
C LEU A 493 11.55 -18.01 18.43
N ALA A 494 12.06 -18.85 19.33
CA ALA A 494 11.25 -19.66 20.24
C ALA A 494 10.46 -18.80 21.21
N GLY A 495 11.09 -17.79 21.82
CA GLY A 495 10.43 -16.83 22.71
C GLY A 495 9.33 -16.04 22.01
N LEU A 496 9.60 -15.56 20.79
CA LEU A 496 8.61 -14.84 19.99
C LEU A 496 7.40 -15.73 19.63
N THR A 497 7.66 -16.98 19.22
CA THR A 497 6.60 -17.94 18.88
C THR A 497 5.78 -18.31 20.12
N GLY A 498 6.42 -18.53 21.27
CA GLY A 498 5.75 -18.81 22.53
C GLY A 498 4.81 -17.67 22.96
N LEU A 499 5.28 -16.43 22.85
CA LEU A 499 4.45 -15.24 23.13
C LEU A 499 3.28 -15.11 22.16
N ALA A 500 3.49 -15.37 20.87
CA ALA A 500 2.42 -15.37 19.87
C ALA A 500 1.32 -16.40 20.19
N VAL A 501 1.71 -17.61 20.60
CA VAL A 501 0.76 -18.66 21.02
C VAL A 501 -0.01 -18.25 22.27
N LEU A 502 0.67 -17.67 23.26
CA LEU A 502 0.04 -17.16 24.49
C LEU A 502 -1.01 -16.09 24.18
N LEU A 503 -0.65 -15.06 23.40
CA LEU A 503 -1.56 -13.98 23.02
C LEU A 503 -2.76 -14.50 22.23
N THR A 504 -2.53 -15.43 21.29
CA THR A 504 -3.59 -16.08 20.52
C THR A 504 -4.54 -16.86 21.43
N GLY A 505 -4.01 -17.61 22.40
CA GLY A 505 -4.80 -18.33 23.40
C GLY A 505 -5.67 -17.40 24.26
N ILE A 506 -5.09 -16.28 24.73
CA ILE A 506 -5.80 -15.24 25.48
C ILE A 506 -6.95 -14.65 24.65
N GLY A 507 -6.71 -14.37 23.37
CA GLY A 507 -7.74 -13.82 22.49
C GLY A 507 -8.86 -14.80 22.18
N ILE A 508 -8.53 -16.08 21.93
CA ILE A 508 -9.56 -17.13 21.75
C ILE A 508 -10.39 -17.30 23.02
N ALA A 509 -9.78 -17.22 24.22
CA ALA A 509 -10.52 -17.26 25.48
C ALA A 509 -11.48 -16.06 25.62
N GLY A 510 -11.06 -14.87 25.19
CA GLY A 510 -11.91 -13.67 25.13
C GLY A 510 -13.09 -13.84 24.16
N LEU A 511 -12.84 -14.32 22.94
CA LEU A 511 -13.87 -14.58 21.92
C LEU A 511 -14.93 -15.59 22.37
N ARG A 512 -14.54 -16.58 23.19
CA ARG A 512 -15.48 -17.55 23.77
C ARG A 512 -16.44 -16.92 24.79
N ARG A 513 -15.96 -15.94 25.57
CA ARG A 513 -16.70 -15.36 26.70
C ARG A 513 -17.51 -14.13 26.33
N ARG A 514 -17.06 -13.35 25.34
CA ARG A 514 -17.67 -12.07 24.98
C ARG A 514 -18.89 -12.25 24.09
N ASP A 515 -19.96 -11.50 24.32
CA ASP A 515 -21.09 -11.44 23.40
C ASP A 515 -20.72 -10.79 22.05
N LEU A 516 -21.46 -11.15 21.00
CA LEU A 516 -21.31 -10.55 19.69
C LEU A 516 -22.08 -9.23 19.68
N SER A 517 -21.63 -8.23 18.93
CA SER A 517 -22.22 -6.89 18.97
C SER A 517 -23.71 -6.80 18.57
N HIS A 518 -24.28 -7.88 18.03
CA HIS A 518 -25.67 -8.00 17.59
C HIS A 518 -26.40 -9.21 18.23
N GLY A 519 -25.83 -9.84 19.27
CA GLY A 519 -26.43 -10.99 19.96
C GLY A 519 -26.63 -10.72 21.44
#